data_AF-A0A848Z5M8-F1
#
_entry.id   AF-A0A848Z5M8-F1
#
_cell.length_a   1.000
_cell.length_b   1.000
_cell.length_c   1.000
_cell.angle_alpha   90.00
_cell.angle_beta   90.00
_cell.angle_gamma   90.00
#
_symmetry.space_group_name_H-M   'P 1'
#
loop_
_entity.id
_entity.type
_entity.pdbx_description
1 polymer ?
#
loop_
_entity_poly.entity_id
_entity_poly.type
_entity_poly.pdbx_seq_one_letter_code
_entity_poly.pdbx_strand_id
1 'polypeptide(L)'
;DWRNPNSSFHLSLHISYPRHQDRRSAMEAGLDPGGAIMIHGLPNGRSADEVGHPKRDWTNGCIAVSNAEIEEIWGMIDDGTRIYILP
;
A
#
# COMPACT_ATOMS: atom_id res chain seq x y z
N ASP A 1 5.13 -7.19 -5.23
CA ASP A 1 5.30 -6.17 -6.28
C ASP A 1 4.49 -6.61 -7.48
N TRP A 2 3.19 -6.35 -7.37
CA TRP A 2 2.17 -6.90 -8.25
C TRP A 2 0.85 -6.15 -8.01
N ARG A 3 -0.03 -6.23 -9.00
CA ARG A 3 -1.36 -5.62 -9.01
C ARG A 3 -2.46 -6.52 -8.47
N ASN A 4 -3.40 -5.93 -7.74
CA ASN A 4 -4.60 -6.59 -7.25
C ASN A 4 -5.87 -5.80 -7.58
N PRO A 5 -6.57 -6.13 -8.69
CA PRO A 5 -7.82 -5.46 -9.02
C PRO A 5 -9.01 -5.99 -8.18
N ASN A 6 -8.86 -7.15 -7.54
CA ASN A 6 -9.92 -7.82 -6.78
C ASN A 6 -9.77 -7.62 -5.27
N SER A 7 -9.15 -6.52 -4.85
CA SER A 7 -8.89 -6.25 -3.44
C SER A 7 -10.13 -5.71 -2.72
N SER A 8 -10.13 -5.71 -1.39
CA SER A 8 -11.17 -5.05 -0.57
C SER A 8 -11.14 -3.51 -0.65
N PHE A 9 -10.18 -2.97 -1.40
CA PHE A 9 -10.00 -1.56 -1.70
C PHE A 9 -10.13 -1.32 -3.20
N HIS A 10 -10.34 -0.07 -3.58
CA HIS A 10 -10.34 0.34 -4.97
C HIS A 10 -8.92 0.26 -5.53
N LEU A 11 -8.61 -0.87 -6.18
CA LEU A 11 -7.28 -1.24 -6.65
C LEU A 11 -6.22 -1.29 -5.54
N SER A 12 -5.27 -2.22 -5.65
CA SER A 12 -4.09 -2.17 -4.79
C SER A 12 -2.83 -2.69 -5.46
N LEU A 13 -1.70 -2.13 -5.05
CA LEU A 13 -0.36 -2.42 -5.53
C LEU A 13 0.49 -2.87 -4.35
N HIS A 14 1.00 -4.09 -4.38
CA HIS A 14 1.82 -4.63 -3.30
C HIS A 14 3.24 -4.06 -3.37
N ILE A 15 3.71 -3.33 -2.37
CA ILE A 15 5.10 -2.86 -2.36
C ILE A 15 6.07 -4.02 -2.03
N SER A 16 7.34 -3.93 -2.36
CA SER A 16 8.27 -5.05 -2.16
C SER A 16 8.57 -5.40 -0.69
N TYR A 17 8.06 -4.63 0.28
CA TYR A 17 8.24 -4.88 1.70
C TYR A 17 7.41 -6.09 2.21
N PRO A 18 7.97 -6.92 3.12
CA PRO A 18 9.36 -6.95 3.50
C PRO A 18 10.18 -7.78 2.51
N ARG A 19 11.28 -7.21 2.04
CA ARG A 19 12.30 -7.93 1.26
C ARG A 19 13.12 -8.81 2.21
N HIS A 20 13.94 -9.68 1.63
CA HIS A 20 14.83 -10.56 2.41
C HIS A 20 15.73 -9.80 3.40
N GLN A 21 16.14 -8.58 3.06
CA GLN A 21 16.94 -7.72 3.93
C GLN A 21 16.11 -7.24 5.12
N ASP A 22 14.91 -6.71 4.86
CA ASP A 22 13.98 -6.22 5.89
C ASP A 22 13.61 -7.33 6.88
N ARG A 23 13.38 -8.56 6.38
CA ARG A 23 13.12 -9.73 7.23
C ARG A 23 14.30 -10.09 8.12
N ARG A 24 15.52 -10.11 7.58
CA ARG A 24 16.73 -10.41 8.37
C ARG A 24 16.92 -9.39 9.48
N SER A 25 16.83 -8.11 9.16
CA SER A 25 16.97 -7.03 10.14
C SER A 25 15.91 -7.12 11.25
N ALA A 26 14.66 -7.43 10.90
CA ALA A 26 13.61 -7.64 11.91
C ALA A 26 13.91 -8.85 12.81
N MET A 27 14.31 -9.99 12.24
CA MET A 27 14.68 -11.19 13.00
C MET A 27 15.88 -10.95 13.93
N GLU A 28 16.93 -10.28 13.45
CA GLU A 28 18.10 -9.90 14.27
C GLU A 28 17.71 -8.99 15.44
N ALA A 29 16.67 -8.17 15.27
CA ALA A 29 16.11 -7.31 16.32
C ALA A 29 15.05 -8.02 17.19
N GLY A 30 14.71 -9.29 16.92
CA GLY A 30 13.65 -10.01 17.63
C GLY A 30 12.23 -9.50 17.34
N LEU A 31 12.03 -8.86 16.18
CA LEU A 31 10.77 -8.27 15.74
C LEU A 31 10.12 -9.09 14.60
N ASP A 32 8.79 -9.03 14.51
CA ASP A 32 8.06 -9.48 13.33
C ASP A 32 8.05 -8.35 12.28
N PRO A 33 8.59 -8.57 11.06
CA PRO A 33 8.55 -7.55 10.01
C PRO A 33 7.12 -7.26 9.50
N GLY A 34 6.14 -8.14 9.80
CA GLY A 34 4.82 -8.07 9.21
C GLY A 34 4.85 -8.29 7.70
N GLY A 35 3.94 -7.63 6.98
CA GLY A 35 3.90 -7.67 5.52
C GLY A 35 2.60 -7.15 4.94
N ALA A 36 2.34 -7.50 3.68
CA ALA A 36 1.16 -7.07 2.93
C ALA A 36 0.97 -5.54 2.93
N ILE A 37 2.08 -4.80 2.83
CA ILE A 37 2.02 -3.34 2.69
C ILE A 37 1.70 -3.03 1.23
N MET A 38 0.70 -2.17 1.04
CA MET A 38 0.14 -1.86 -0.27
C MET A 38 0.04 -0.35 -0.47
N ILE A 39 0.06 0.09 -1.72
CA ILE A 39 -0.55 1.36 -2.13
C ILE A 39 -1.96 1.03 -2.62
N HIS A 40 -2.99 1.67 -2.08
CA HIS A 40 -4.38 1.35 -2.43
C HIS A 40 -5.29 2.58 -2.42
N GLY A 41 -6.42 2.49 -3.11
CA GLY A 41 -7.49 3.49 -3.04
C GLY A 41 -8.30 3.41 -1.73
N LEU A 42 -9.51 3.95 -1.73
CA LEU A 42 -10.42 3.89 -0.60
C LEU A 42 -10.99 2.47 -0.41
N PRO A 43 -11.50 2.11 0.78
CA PRO A 43 -12.19 0.84 0.98
C PRO A 43 -13.43 0.75 0.09
N ASN A 44 -13.70 -0.43 -0.46
CA ASN A 44 -14.88 -0.63 -1.29
C ASN A 44 -16.16 -0.31 -0.50
N GLY A 45 -17.04 0.51 -1.09
CA GLY A 45 -18.30 0.91 -0.47
C GLY A 45 -18.16 1.98 0.63
N ARG A 46 -17.00 2.61 0.79
CA ARG A 46 -16.81 3.74 1.72
C ARG A 46 -16.27 4.97 1.00
N SER A 47 -16.72 6.14 1.44
CA SER A 47 -16.26 7.44 0.99
C SER A 47 -15.00 7.91 1.72
N ALA A 48 -14.32 8.92 1.15
CA ALA A 48 -13.12 9.52 1.75
C ALA A 48 -13.42 10.10 3.15
N ASP A 49 -14.57 10.76 3.31
CA ASP A 49 -14.99 11.37 4.58
C ASP A 49 -15.22 10.32 5.67
N GLU A 50 -15.82 9.16 5.33
CA GLU A 50 -16.07 8.08 6.29
C GLU A 50 -14.80 7.46 6.87
N VAL A 51 -13.70 7.46 6.11
CA VAL A 51 -12.40 6.99 6.57
C VAL A 51 -11.51 8.12 7.10
N GLY A 52 -11.88 9.38 6.82
CA GLY A 52 -11.11 10.57 7.19
C GLY A 52 -9.92 10.84 6.27
N HIS A 53 -9.95 10.35 5.02
CA HIS A 53 -8.90 10.60 4.03
C HIS A 53 -9.04 12.01 3.43
N PRO A 54 -7.95 12.76 3.19
CA PRO A 54 -6.54 12.42 3.46
C PRO A 54 -6.04 12.88 4.85
N LYS A 55 -6.94 13.38 5.71
CA LYS A 55 -6.55 14.08 6.95
C LYS A 55 -6.10 13.18 8.09
N ARG A 56 -6.43 11.90 8.04
CA ARG A 56 -6.12 10.92 9.08
C ARG A 56 -5.54 9.66 8.45
N ASP A 57 -4.47 9.15 9.04
CA ASP A 57 -4.02 7.79 8.75
C ASP A 57 -4.98 6.79 9.40
N TRP A 58 -5.62 6.00 8.56
CA TRP A 58 -6.57 4.95 8.94
C TRP A 58 -6.04 3.55 8.60
N THR A 59 -4.83 3.47 8.03
CA THR A 59 -4.22 2.22 7.59
C THR A 59 -3.49 1.54 8.76
N ASN A 60 -3.12 0.26 8.57
CA ASN A 60 -2.20 -0.44 9.46
C ASN A 60 -0.75 -0.42 8.90
N GLY A 61 -0.38 0.65 8.19
CA GLY A 61 0.93 0.82 7.56
C GLY A 61 0.93 0.82 6.02
N CYS A 62 -0.24 0.64 5.39
CA CYS A 62 -0.39 0.84 3.95
C CYS A 62 -0.30 2.33 3.57
N ILE A 63 -0.25 2.61 2.28
CA ILE A 63 -0.28 3.97 1.73
C ILE A 63 -1.63 4.13 1.04
N ALA A 64 -2.55 4.85 1.68
CA ALA A 64 -3.86 5.15 1.12
C ALA A 64 -3.80 6.42 0.26
N VAL A 65 -4.30 6.32 -0.97
CA VAL A 65 -4.56 7.46 -1.88
C VAL A 65 -6.04 7.49 -2.25
N SER A 66 -6.48 8.54 -2.95
CA SER A 66 -7.83 8.58 -3.49
C SER A 66 -8.03 7.57 -4.63
N ASN A 67 -9.28 7.26 -4.95
CA ASN A 67 -9.60 6.34 -6.06
C ASN A 67 -9.10 6.87 -7.41
N ALA A 68 -9.14 8.19 -7.62
CA ALA A 68 -8.63 8.79 -8.85
C ALA A 68 -7.10 8.68 -8.95
N GLU A 69 -6.40 8.95 -7.85
CA GLU A 69 -4.92 8.85 -7.81
C GLU A 69 -4.45 7.41 -8.04
N ILE A 70 -5.11 6.40 -7.43
CA ILE A 70 -4.71 5.00 -7.68
C ILE A 70 -5.02 4.54 -9.10
N GLU A 71 -6.07 5.04 -9.75
CA GLU A 71 -6.36 4.77 -11.16
C GLU A 71 -5.29 5.35 -12.08
N GLU A 72 -4.85 6.58 -11.81
CA GLU A 72 -3.75 7.23 -12.54
C GLU A 72 -2.45 6.41 -12.39
N ILE A 73 -2.05 6.10 -11.15
CA ILE A 73 -0.86 5.28 -10.89
C ILE A 73 -0.98 3.92 -11.60
N TRP A 74 -2.14 3.26 -11.50
CA TRP A 74 -2.39 1.94 -12.07
C TRP A 74 -2.16 1.91 -13.58
N GLY A 75 -2.63 2.93 -14.30
CA GLY A 75 -2.51 3.06 -15.74
C GLY A 75 -1.14 3.56 -16.23
N MET A 76 -0.33 4.16 -15.36
CA MET A 76 0.95 4.77 -15.74
C MET A 76 2.18 3.87 -15.58
N ILE A 77 2.13 2.89 -14.67
CA ILE A 77 3.30 2.08 -14.32
C ILE A 77 3.16 0.65 -14.83
N ASP A 78 4.17 -0.19 -14.63
CA ASP A 78 4.11 -1.65 -14.79
C ASP A 78 4.46 -2.36 -13.46
N ASP A 79 4.14 -3.66 -13.34
CA ASP A 79 4.55 -4.43 -12.16
C ASP A 79 6.08 -4.47 -12.09
N GLY A 80 6.67 -4.25 -10.91
CA GLY A 80 8.11 -4.12 -10.76
C GLY A 80 8.65 -2.70 -10.95
N THR A 81 7.79 -1.72 -11.23
CA THR A 81 8.18 -0.30 -11.24
C THR A 81 8.74 0.10 -9.88
N ARG A 82 9.89 0.76 -9.87
CA ARG A 82 10.60 1.08 -8.63
C ARG A 82 9.82 2.11 -7.80
N ILE A 83 9.59 1.79 -6.53
CA ILE A 83 8.94 2.66 -5.55
C ILE A 83 9.99 3.20 -4.58
N TYR A 84 9.94 4.50 -4.32
CA TYR A 84 10.71 5.17 -3.27
C TYR A 84 9.73 5.70 -2.22
N ILE A 85 9.91 5.31 -0.95
CA ILE A 85 9.14 5.83 0.18
C ILE A 85 10.08 6.72 0.98
N LEU A 86 9.72 7.99 1.14
CA LEU A 86 10.50 9.01 1.81
C LEU A 86 9.75 9.52 3.05
N PRO A 87 10.46 10.02 4.09
CA PRO A 87 9.86 10.63 5.27
C PRO A 87 9.18 11.97 4.97
#